data_AF-A0A7G8VWU2-F1
#
_entry.id   AF-A0A7G8VWU2-F1
#
_cell.length_a   1.000
_cell.length_b   1.000
_cell.length_c   1.000
_cell.angle_alpha   90.00
_cell.angle_beta   90.00
_cell.angle_gamma   90.00
#
_symmetry.space_group_name_H-M   'P 1'
#
loop_
_entity.id
_entity.type
_entity.pdbx_description
1 polymer ?
#
loop_
_entity_poly.entity_id
_entity_poly.type
_entity_poly.pdbx_seq_one_letter_code
_entity_poly.pdbx_strand_id
1 'polypeptide(L)'
;MPRSLTDREAFASVLTTLILERCMASRSTETSRIELQESVPGNERSYVRRGLDALVEHGALAMSGDDIGFTHEGSAFLAYVASVERASDDHNDSDEDPDAHAAVVPLLTLMAQDARLAPPKRIEDIQTLPGRLEGYRATKQSGLLNRWTLLLAIVVVLGVVVYTQLR
;
A
#
# COMPACT_ATOMS: atom_id res chain seq x y z
N MET A 1 2.00 14.86 -11.95
CA MET A 1 1.34 13.56 -12.22
C MET A 1 1.33 12.80 -10.91
N PRO A 2 0.17 12.30 -10.44
CA PRO A 2 0.13 11.53 -9.20
C PRO A 2 1.01 10.29 -9.36
N ARG A 3 2.04 10.17 -8.51
CA ARG A 3 2.95 9.02 -8.52
C ARG A 3 2.25 7.86 -7.80
N SER A 4 2.10 6.74 -8.48
CA SER A 4 1.68 5.49 -7.83
C SER A 4 2.85 4.86 -7.08
N LEU A 5 2.54 4.25 -5.93
CA LEU A 5 3.51 3.46 -5.18
C LEU A 5 3.88 2.21 -5.99
N THR A 6 5.17 1.87 -5.98
CA THR A 6 5.64 0.57 -6.46
C THR A 6 5.13 -0.55 -5.55
N ASP A 7 5.13 -1.79 -6.04
CA ASP A 7 4.68 -2.94 -5.24
C ASP A 7 5.47 -3.10 -3.92
N ARG A 8 6.74 -2.70 -3.89
CA ARG A 8 7.58 -2.71 -2.67
C ARG A 8 7.25 -1.57 -1.71
N GLU A 9 7.06 -0.36 -2.23
CA GLU A 9 6.63 0.79 -1.45
C GLU A 9 5.22 0.57 -0.86
N ALA A 10 4.33 -0.07 -1.63
CA ALA A 10 3.00 -0.43 -1.17
C ALA A 10 3.04 -1.57 -0.12
N PHE A 11 3.93 -2.55 -0.25
CA PHE A 11 4.11 -3.52 0.83
C PHE A 11 4.71 -2.90 2.10
N ALA A 12 5.65 -1.96 1.95
CA ALA A 12 6.17 -1.18 3.07
C ALA A 12 5.05 -0.36 3.75
N SER A 13 4.16 0.27 2.98
CA SER A 13 3.05 1.06 3.52
C SER A 13 2.03 0.22 4.31
N VAL A 14 1.80 -1.02 3.89
CA VAL A 14 0.99 -2.01 4.65
C VAL A 14 1.60 -2.25 6.02
N LEU A 15 2.90 -2.53 6.07
CA LEU A 15 3.60 -2.85 7.32
C LEU A 15 3.66 -1.64 8.26
N THR A 16 3.92 -0.44 7.74
CA THR A 16 3.90 0.77 8.56
C THR A 16 2.49 1.06 9.06
N THR A 17 1.45 0.88 8.24
CA THR A 17 0.08 1.12 8.71
C THR A 17 -0.35 0.11 9.78
N LEU A 18 0.07 -1.16 9.67
CA LEU A 18 -0.15 -2.18 10.71
C LEU A 18 0.44 -1.76 12.07
N ILE A 19 1.67 -1.22 12.06
CA ILE A 19 2.32 -0.70 13.28
C ILE A 19 1.54 0.48 13.82
N LEU A 20 1.15 1.43 12.95
CA LEU A 20 0.39 2.61 13.35
C LEU A 20 -0.93 2.23 14.04
N GLU A 21 -1.69 1.29 13.47
CA GLU A 21 -2.93 0.80 14.07
C GLU A 21 -2.71 0.18 15.46
N ARG A 22 -1.61 -0.55 15.65
CA ARG A 22 -1.26 -1.14 16.95
C ARG A 22 -0.84 -0.09 17.97
N CYS A 23 -0.02 0.87 17.57
CA CYS A 23 0.34 2.02 18.39
C CYS A 23 -0.93 2.79 18.83
N MET A 24 -1.86 3.03 17.91
CA MET A 24 -3.14 3.69 18.21
C MET A 24 -4.02 2.86 19.16
N ALA A 25 -4.13 1.55 18.94
CA ALA A 25 -4.91 0.65 19.78
C ALA A 25 -4.39 0.62 21.23
N SER A 26 -3.06 0.62 21.40
CA SER A 26 -2.40 0.61 22.71
C SER A 26 -2.16 2.00 23.30
N ARG A 27 -2.52 3.08 22.58
CA ARG A 27 -2.23 4.49 22.94
C ARG A 27 -0.75 4.74 23.26
N SER A 28 0.13 4.10 22.48
CA SER A 28 1.59 4.17 22.61
C SER A 28 2.21 4.67 21.31
N THR A 29 3.41 5.23 21.38
CA THR A 29 4.21 5.59 20.20
C THR A 29 5.01 4.41 19.66
N GLU A 30 5.14 3.34 20.45
CA GLU A 30 5.86 2.12 20.15
C GLU A 30 4.97 0.89 20.36
N THR A 31 5.28 -0.20 19.67
CA THR A 31 4.59 -1.48 19.80
C THR A 31 5.58 -2.64 19.88
N SER A 32 5.25 -3.66 20.67
CA SER A 32 6.08 -4.86 20.76
C SER A 32 6.13 -5.58 19.42
N ARG A 33 7.34 -5.77 18.91
CA ARG A 33 7.57 -6.49 17.66
C ARG A 33 7.13 -7.96 17.76
N ILE A 34 7.29 -8.57 18.93
CA ILE A 34 6.93 -9.96 19.18
C ILE A 34 5.41 -10.11 19.15
N GLU A 35 4.69 -9.31 19.93
CA GLU A 35 3.23 -9.35 19.99
C GLU A 35 2.61 -9.02 18.62
N LEU A 36 3.20 -8.06 17.89
CA LEU A 36 2.81 -7.73 16.53
C LEU A 36 2.87 -8.96 15.62
N GLN A 37 4.00 -9.68 15.62
CA GLN A 37 4.20 -10.88 14.80
C GLN A 37 3.30 -12.04 15.24
N GLU A 38 3.01 -12.18 16.53
CA GLU A 38 2.09 -13.21 17.02
C GLU A 38 0.66 -12.96 16.54
N SER A 39 0.26 -11.69 16.44
CA SER A 39 -1.06 -11.29 15.96
C SER A 39 -1.27 -11.50 14.44
N VAL A 40 -0.19 -11.75 13.70
CA VAL A 40 -0.20 -12.02 12.27
C VAL A 40 -0.44 -13.52 12.00
N PRO A 41 -1.23 -13.89 10.96
CA PRO A 41 -1.44 -15.30 10.60
C PRO A 41 -0.12 -16.03 10.34
N GLY A 42 -0.02 -17.30 10.74
CA GLY A 42 1.25 -18.04 10.76
C GLY A 42 1.97 -18.11 9.41
N ASN A 43 1.23 -18.23 8.30
CA ASN A 43 1.73 -18.22 6.93
C ASN A 43 2.31 -16.86 6.51
N GLU A 44 2.04 -15.80 7.26
CA GLU A 44 2.43 -14.42 6.95
C GLU A 44 3.62 -13.92 7.80
N ARG A 45 3.85 -14.55 8.96
CA ARG A 45 4.85 -14.12 9.94
C ARG A 45 6.26 -14.00 9.38
N SER A 46 6.69 -14.91 8.50
CA SER A 46 8.06 -14.92 7.99
C SER A 46 8.37 -13.70 7.13
N TYR A 47 7.43 -13.26 6.29
CA TYR A 47 7.64 -12.11 5.43
C TYR A 47 7.34 -10.79 6.15
N VAL A 48 6.39 -10.77 7.10
CA VAL A 48 6.19 -9.60 7.97
C VAL A 48 7.46 -9.34 8.78
N ARG A 49 8.02 -10.36 9.43
CA ARG A 49 9.27 -10.23 10.19
C ARG A 49 10.39 -9.64 9.33
N ARG A 50 10.57 -10.20 8.13
CA ARG A 50 11.61 -9.79 7.18
C ARG A 50 11.40 -8.36 6.66
N GLY A 51 10.15 -7.96 6.41
CA GLY A 51 9.82 -6.59 6.02
C GLY A 51 10.06 -5.59 7.15
N LEU A 52 9.69 -5.94 8.39
CA LEU A 52 9.99 -5.13 9.57
C LEU A 52 11.51 -4.96 9.77
N ASP A 53 12.31 -6.01 9.57
CA ASP A 53 13.77 -5.91 9.60
C ASP A 53 14.29 -4.91 8.56
N ALA A 54 13.75 -4.95 7.34
CA ALA A 54 14.13 -4.01 6.28
C ALA A 54 13.74 -2.56 6.64
N LEU A 55 12.55 -2.35 7.20
CA LEU A 55 12.10 -1.01 7.61
C LEU A 55 12.96 -0.43 8.75
N VAL A 56 13.43 -1.27 9.67
CA VAL A 56 14.40 -0.85 10.70
C VAL A 56 15.74 -0.52 10.07
N GLU A 57 16.26 -1.37 9.18
CA GLU A 57 17.56 -1.17 8.54
C GLU A 57 17.61 0.09 7.65
N HIS A 58 16.51 0.41 6.98
CA HIS A 58 16.39 1.64 6.17
C HIS A 58 16.08 2.89 7.00
N GLY A 59 15.95 2.76 8.33
CA GLY A 59 15.70 3.88 9.23
C GLY A 59 14.28 4.43 9.16
N ALA A 60 13.30 3.66 8.65
CA ALA A 60 11.88 4.01 8.78
C ALA A 60 11.34 3.68 10.18
N LEU A 61 11.91 2.67 10.83
CA LEU A 61 11.55 2.27 12.18
C LEU A 61 12.78 2.30 13.09
N ALA A 62 12.58 2.72 14.33
CA ALA A 62 13.55 2.57 15.39
C ALA A 62 13.20 1.36 16.25
N MET A 63 14.23 0.66 16.75
CA MET A 63 14.09 -0.40 17.74
C MET A 63 14.51 0.12 19.11
N SER A 64 13.69 -0.17 20.13
CA SER A 64 13.97 0.07 21.53
C SER A 64 13.77 -1.25 22.30
N GLY A 65 14.84 -2.02 22.46
CA GLY A 65 14.72 -3.40 22.96
C GLY A 65 13.90 -4.28 22.01
N ASP A 66 12.78 -4.81 22.50
CA ASP A 66 11.83 -5.63 21.71
C ASP A 66 10.72 -4.78 21.05
N ASP A 67 10.66 -3.49 21.36
CA ASP A 67 9.66 -2.58 20.83
C ASP A 67 10.15 -1.88 19.57
N ILE A 68 9.20 -1.55 18.68
CA ILE A 68 9.43 -0.81 17.44
C ILE A 68 8.53 0.43 17.38
N GLY A 69 9.09 1.54 16.88
CA GLY A 69 8.40 2.80 16.70
C GLY A 69 8.84 3.53 15.43
N PHE A 70 8.13 4.58 15.05
CA PHE A 70 8.48 5.38 13.88
C PHE A 70 9.65 6.32 14.16
N THR A 71 10.57 6.42 13.21
CA THR A 71 11.53 7.52 13.13
C THR A 71 10.85 8.77 12.54
N HIS A 72 11.61 9.86 12.45
CA HIS A 72 11.17 11.05 11.73
C HIS A 72 10.90 10.73 10.25
N GLU A 73 11.80 9.98 9.62
CA GLU A 73 11.73 9.56 8.23
C GLU A 73 10.57 8.59 7.98
N GLY A 74 10.33 7.65 8.90
CA GLY A 74 9.18 6.75 8.83
C GLY A 74 7.84 7.45 8.98
N SER A 75 7.78 8.48 9.83
CA SER A 75 6.60 9.33 9.98
C SER A 75 6.33 10.16 8.72
N ALA A 76 7.39 10.71 8.11
CA ALA A 76 7.30 11.42 6.83
C ALA A 76 6.85 10.48 5.70
N PHE A 77 7.33 9.23 5.69
CA PHE A 77 6.86 8.21 4.76
C PHE A 77 5.37 7.88 4.93
N LEU A 78 4.87 7.75 6.16
CA LEU A 78 3.43 7.57 6.40
C LEU A 78 2.60 8.76 5.89
N ALA A 79 3.07 9.99 6.13
CA ALA A 79 2.41 11.19 5.63
C ALA A 79 2.40 11.23 4.09
N TYR A 80 3.50 10.82 3.46
CA TYR A 80 3.62 10.66 2.01
C TYR A 80 2.63 9.64 1.45
N VAL A 81 2.53 8.45 2.06
CA VAL A 81 1.55 7.43 1.64
C VAL A 81 0.13 7.98 1.71
N ALA A 82 -0.21 8.67 2.80
CA ALA A 82 -1.52 9.27 2.97
C ALA A 82 -1.82 10.40 1.95
N SER A 83 -0.80 11.15 1.50
CA SER A 83 -1.00 12.15 0.45
C SER A 83 -1.23 11.52 -0.92
N VAL A 84 -0.47 10.46 -1.24
CA VAL A 84 -0.65 9.68 -2.48
C VAL A 84 -2.04 9.05 -2.54
N GLU A 85 -2.54 8.49 -1.44
CA GLU A 85 -3.90 7.93 -1.36
C GLU A 85 -4.96 9.00 -1.61
N ARG A 86 -4.86 10.18 -0.95
CA ARG A 86 -5.82 11.28 -1.19
C ARG A 86 -5.79 11.80 -2.62
N ALA A 87 -4.61 11.93 -3.22
CA ALA A 87 -4.44 12.33 -4.62
C ALA A 87 -5.00 11.29 -5.60
N SER A 88 -5.21 10.05 -5.16
CA SER A 88 -5.82 8.99 -5.96
C SER A 88 -7.36 9.05 -5.94
N ASP A 89 -7.93 9.58 -4.86
CA ASP A 89 -9.38 9.65 -4.63
C ASP A 89 -10.03 10.95 -5.13
N ASP A 90 -9.26 12.04 -5.28
CA ASP A 90 -9.77 13.37 -5.65
C ASP A 90 -9.24 13.86 -7.01
N HIS A 91 -10.14 14.34 -7.87
CA HIS A 91 -9.82 14.87 -9.20
C HIS A 91 -9.45 16.36 -9.19
N ASN A 92 -9.06 16.94 -8.04
CA ASN A 92 -8.82 18.37 -7.95
C ASN A 92 -7.76 18.79 -6.92
N ASP A 93 -7.06 19.86 -7.29
CA ASP A 93 -5.91 20.53 -6.66
C ASP A 93 -5.67 20.25 -5.17
N SER A 94 -4.56 19.59 -4.87
CA SER A 94 -3.97 19.59 -3.53
C SER A 94 -2.69 20.41 -3.55
N ASP A 95 -2.59 21.39 -2.63
CA ASP A 95 -1.34 22.04 -2.20
C ASP A 95 -0.41 20.95 -1.63
N GLU A 96 0.22 20.22 -2.53
CA GLU A 96 1.19 19.16 -2.23
C GLU A 96 2.52 19.86 -1.94
N ASP A 97 2.95 19.85 -0.68
CA ASP A 97 4.24 20.43 -0.27
C ASP A 97 5.40 19.62 -0.92
N PRO A 98 6.05 20.16 -1.97
CA PRO A 98 7.06 19.43 -2.72
C PRO A 98 8.31 19.12 -1.87
N ASP A 99 8.53 19.88 -0.79
CA ASP A 99 9.69 19.71 0.08
C ASP A 99 9.51 18.51 1.02
N ALA A 100 8.28 18.25 1.46
CA ALA A 100 7.94 17.03 2.22
C ALA A 100 8.18 15.76 1.39
N HIS A 101 7.93 15.82 0.07
CA HIS A 101 8.24 14.73 -0.83
C HIS A 101 9.75 14.51 -0.99
N ALA A 102 10.52 15.59 -1.13
CA ALA A 102 11.97 15.53 -1.31
C ALA A 102 12.68 14.82 -0.15
N ALA A 103 12.22 15.02 1.09
CA ALA A 103 12.78 14.36 2.27
C ALA A 103 12.56 12.83 2.29
N VAL A 104 11.50 12.34 1.64
CA VAL A 104 11.11 10.92 1.63
C VAL A 104 11.73 10.15 0.44
N VAL A 105 12.21 10.85 -0.60
CA VAL A 105 12.82 10.23 -1.80
C VAL A 105 13.96 9.25 -1.49
N PRO A 106 14.93 9.56 -0.60
CA PRO A 106 16.00 8.61 -0.29
C PRO A 106 15.46 7.31 0.30
N LEU A 107 14.50 7.41 1.22
CA LEU A 107 13.87 6.26 1.86
C LEU A 107 13.08 5.42 0.86
N LEU A 108 12.30 6.04 -0.03
CA LEU A 108 11.60 5.34 -1.11
C LEU A 108 12.57 4.60 -2.04
N THR A 109 13.70 5.22 -2.35
CA THR A 109 14.71 4.62 -3.23
C THR A 109 15.30 3.35 -2.60
N LEU A 110 15.59 3.37 -1.30
CA LEU A 110 16.06 2.20 -0.56
C LEU A 110 14.99 1.10 -0.50
N MET A 111 13.75 1.45 -0.19
CA MET A 111 12.63 0.51 -0.13
C MET A 111 12.35 -0.15 -1.49
N ALA A 112 12.41 0.63 -2.57
CA ALA A 112 12.19 0.14 -3.92
C ALA A 112 13.25 -0.85 -4.40
N GLN A 113 14.44 -0.90 -3.77
CA GLN A 113 15.52 -1.80 -4.14
C GLN A 113 15.61 -3.04 -3.24
N ASP A 114 14.97 -3.03 -2.07
CA ASP A 114 15.08 -4.14 -1.12
C ASP A 114 14.20 -5.33 -1.52
N ALA A 115 14.83 -6.49 -1.73
CA ALA A 115 14.15 -7.74 -2.03
C ALA A 115 13.27 -8.26 -0.89
N ARG A 116 13.55 -7.88 0.36
CA ARG A 116 12.77 -8.22 1.55
C ARG A 116 11.40 -7.53 1.58
N LEU A 117 11.28 -6.41 0.86
CA LEU A 117 10.03 -5.68 0.68
C LEU A 117 9.27 -6.09 -0.58
N ALA A 118 9.76 -7.10 -1.33
CA ALA A 118 8.99 -7.67 -2.43
C ALA A 118 7.76 -8.40 -1.86
N PRO A 119 6.53 -8.05 -2.30
CA PRO A 119 5.34 -8.68 -1.76
C PRO A 119 5.32 -10.17 -2.14
N PRO A 120 5.07 -11.08 -1.18
CA PRO A 120 5.15 -12.54 -1.40
C PRO A 120 3.97 -13.08 -2.22
N LYS A 121 2.86 -12.33 -2.25
CA LYS A 121 1.64 -12.56 -3.02
C LYS A 121 1.11 -11.20 -3.44
N ARG A 122 0.04 -11.16 -4.24
CA ARG A 122 -0.57 -9.88 -4.58
C ARG A 122 -1.00 -9.17 -3.30
N ILE A 123 -0.83 -7.85 -3.27
CA ILE A 123 -1.04 -7.06 -2.06
C ILE A 123 -2.45 -7.30 -1.53
N GLU A 124 -3.44 -7.43 -2.43
CA GLU A 124 -4.85 -7.64 -2.14
C GLU A 124 -5.15 -8.94 -1.38
N ASP A 125 -4.27 -9.94 -1.51
CA ASP A 125 -4.42 -11.27 -0.90
C ASP A 125 -3.77 -11.36 0.50
N ILE A 126 -3.09 -10.30 0.96
CA ILE A 126 -2.44 -10.26 2.28
C ILE A 126 -3.51 -10.09 3.37
N GLN A 127 -3.57 -11.00 4.34
CA GLN A 127 -4.61 -10.96 5.38
C GLN A 127 -4.31 -9.90 6.44
N THR A 128 -3.03 -9.54 6.62
CA THR A 128 -2.63 -8.44 7.50
C THR A 128 -2.87 -7.05 6.90
N LEU A 129 -3.61 -6.95 5.79
CA LEU A 129 -3.95 -5.65 5.23
C LEU A 129 -4.82 -4.85 6.22
N PRO A 130 -4.38 -3.66 6.64
CA PRO A 130 -5.25 -2.73 7.36
C PRO A 130 -6.45 -2.36 6.48
N GLY A 131 -7.64 -2.25 7.09
CA GLY A 131 -8.91 -2.05 6.39
C GLY A 131 -8.94 -0.80 5.50
N ARG A 132 -8.01 0.14 5.68
CA ARG A 132 -7.90 1.39 4.90
C ARG A 132 -7.25 1.27 3.52
N LEU A 133 -6.63 0.14 3.16
CA LEU A 133 -6.07 -0.08 1.81
C LEU A 133 -7.12 -0.51 0.76
N GLU A 134 -8.41 -0.36 1.05
CA GLU A 134 -9.51 -0.59 0.11
C GLU A 134 -9.45 0.33 -1.12
N GLY A 135 -8.90 1.54 -1.00
CA GLY A 135 -8.65 2.44 -2.14
C GLY A 135 -7.64 1.87 -3.16
N TYR A 136 -6.63 1.15 -2.68
CA TYR A 136 -5.68 0.45 -3.55
C TYR A 136 -6.32 -0.78 -4.25
N ARG A 137 -7.28 -1.45 -3.58
CA ARG A 137 -8.09 -2.51 -4.21
C ARG A 137 -8.94 -1.96 -5.36
N ALA A 138 -9.56 -0.80 -5.17
CA ALA A 138 -10.47 -0.22 -6.16
C ALA A 138 -9.76 0.18 -7.47
N THR A 139 -8.53 0.69 -7.37
CA THR A 139 -7.76 1.16 -8.54
C THR A 139 -7.15 0.01 -9.37
N LYS A 140 -6.66 -1.07 -8.75
CA LYS A 140 -6.04 -2.19 -9.49
C LYS A 140 -7.06 -3.19 -10.07
N GLN A 141 -8.26 -3.30 -9.49
CA GLN A 141 -9.31 -4.21 -9.96
C GLN A 141 -10.06 -3.70 -11.21
N SER A 142 -9.97 -2.41 -11.52
CA SER A 142 -10.60 -1.79 -12.69
C SER A 142 -10.02 -2.28 -14.04
N GLY A 143 -8.78 -2.77 -14.09
CA GLY A 143 -8.14 -3.20 -15.33
C GLY A 143 -8.67 -4.51 -15.94
N LEU A 144 -9.22 -5.41 -15.11
CA LEU A 144 -9.64 -6.75 -15.55
C LEU A 144 -11.15 -6.87 -15.78
N LEU A 145 -11.99 -6.24 -14.97
CA LEU A 145 -13.43 -6.24 -15.19
C LEU A 145 -13.84 -5.35 -16.38
N ASN A 146 -13.13 -4.24 -16.64
CA ASN A 146 -13.51 -3.33 -17.72
C ASN A 146 -13.25 -3.92 -19.12
N ARG A 147 -12.34 -4.90 -19.25
CA ARG A 147 -12.13 -5.64 -20.52
C ARG A 147 -13.29 -6.57 -20.87
N TRP A 148 -13.91 -7.21 -19.87
CA TRP A 148 -15.05 -8.10 -20.09
C TRP A 148 -16.34 -7.35 -20.38
N THR A 149 -16.58 -6.23 -19.68
CA THR A 149 -17.76 -5.37 -19.94
C THR A 149 -17.69 -4.73 -21.33
N LEU A 150 -16.51 -4.30 -21.78
CA LEU A 150 -16.33 -3.70 -23.10
C LEU A 150 -16.52 -4.72 -24.24
N LEU A 151 -16.05 -5.96 -24.06
CA LEU A 151 -16.33 -7.05 -25.02
C LEU A 151 -17.82 -7.37 -25.10
N LEU A 152 -18.52 -7.40 -23.96
CA LEU A 152 -19.96 -7.70 -23.92
C LEU A 152 -20.77 -6.57 -24.58
N ALA A 153 -20.39 -5.31 -24.34
CA ALA A 153 -21.01 -4.15 -25.00
C ALA A 153 -20.84 -4.18 -26.53
N ILE A 154 -19.65 -4.54 -27.04
CA ILE A 154 -19.41 -4.66 -28.48
C ILE A 154 -20.27 -5.77 -29.12
N VAL A 155 -20.39 -6.92 -28.46
CA VAL A 155 -21.22 -8.04 -28.96
C VAL A 155 -22.70 -7.64 -29.03
N VAL A 156 -23.21 -6.93 -28.02
CA VAL A 156 -24.60 -6.45 -28.02
C VAL A 156 -24.84 -5.44 -29.13
N VAL A 157 -23.94 -4.47 -29.32
CA VAL A 157 -24.07 -3.47 -30.39
C VAL A 157 -24.01 -4.12 -31.78
N LEU A 158 -23.08 -5.07 -32.00
CA LEU A 158 -23.03 -5.83 -33.25
C LEU A 158 -24.30 -6.66 -33.48
N GLY A 159 -24.85 -7.29 -32.45
CA GLY A 159 -26.10 -8.03 -32.54
C GLY A 159 -27.28 -7.16 -32.95
N VAL A 160 -27.38 -5.95 -32.38
CA VAL A 160 -28.44 -4.99 -32.73
C VAL A 160 -28.28 -4.49 -34.17
N VAL A 161 -27.06 -4.15 -34.61
CA VAL A 161 -26.81 -3.66 -35.97
C VAL A 161 -27.08 -4.74 -37.03
N VAL A 162 -26.71 -6.00 -36.76
CA VAL A 162 -27.02 -7.10 -37.68
C VAL A 162 -28.53 -7.35 -37.75
N TYR A 163 -29.22 -7.28 -36.60
CA TYR A 163 -30.66 -7.46 -36.54
C TYR A 163 -31.45 -6.35 -37.27
N THR A 164 -30.98 -5.10 -37.24
CA THR A 164 -31.62 -4.01 -37.97
C THR A 164 -31.34 -4.03 -39.47
N GLN A 165 -30.23 -4.61 -39.92
CA GLN A 165 -29.91 -4.73 -41.35
C GLN A 165 -30.58 -5.94 -42.03
N LEU A 166 -31.05 -6.93 -41.27
CA LEU A 166 -31.73 -8.13 -41.80
C LEU A 166 -33.25 -8.00 -41.88
N ARG A 167 -33.83 -6.88 -41.46
CA ARG A 167 -35.28 -6.62 -41.44
C ARG A 167 -35.66 -5.53 -42.42
#